data_AF-A0A357T2U7-F1
#
_entry.id   AF-A0A357T2U7-F1
#
_cell.length_a   1.000
_cell.length_b   1.000
_cell.length_c   1.000
_cell.angle_alpha   90.00
_cell.angle_beta   90.00
_cell.angle_gamma   90.00
#
_symmetry.space_group_name_H-M   'P 1'
#
loop_
_entity.id
_entity.type
_entity.pdbx_description
1 polymer ?
#
loop_
_entity_poly.entity_id
_entity_poly.type
_entity_poly.pdbx_seq_one_letter_code
_entity_poly.pdbx_strand_id
1 'polypeptide(L)'
;AQYRKKEKAAVNPLTLLTLQREVCSSSFAAATTLCKLSQKAGEEEAVKILSLMELGGSLQENTKMNLVDEILTHLGEEKVIIFTEFLATQQYIHARLKRKGIPALTFDGSMSASKKDFTLGRFRRDPAYRVLICTESGGEGVNLQFCRTMINYDLPWNP
;
A
#
# COMPACT_ATOMS: atom_id res chain seq x y z
N ALA A 1 31.96 -20.28 -34.65
CA ALA A 1 31.76 -20.58 -33.22
C ALA A 1 32.06 -19.31 -32.43
N GLN A 2 31.26 -19.05 -31.38
CA GLN A 2 31.48 -18.02 -30.35
C GLN A 2 31.40 -16.56 -30.81
N TYR A 3 30.29 -15.89 -30.47
CA TYR A 3 30.27 -14.59 -29.77
C TYR A 3 28.84 -14.02 -29.63
N ARG A 4 27.85 -14.88 -29.35
CA ARG A 4 26.58 -14.41 -28.77
C ARG A 4 26.82 -14.31 -27.27
N LYS A 5 27.48 -13.22 -26.84
CA LYS A 5 27.53 -12.83 -25.42
C LYS A 5 26.08 -12.89 -24.91
N LYS A 6 25.83 -13.75 -23.92
CA LYS A 6 24.61 -13.72 -23.13
C LYS A 6 24.45 -12.29 -22.61
N GLU A 7 23.60 -11.49 -23.26
CA GLU A 7 23.04 -10.32 -22.61
C GLU A 7 22.39 -10.85 -21.33
N LYS A 8 22.93 -10.45 -20.18
CA LYS A 8 22.22 -10.56 -18.90
C LYS A 8 20.84 -10.02 -19.19
N ALA A 9 19.79 -10.81 -18.96
CA ALA A 9 18.43 -10.36 -19.18
C ALA A 9 18.25 -9.07 -18.36
N ALA A 10 18.28 -7.92 -19.05
CA ALA A 10 18.08 -6.64 -18.40
C ALA A 10 16.68 -6.70 -17.80
N VAL A 11 16.57 -6.46 -16.49
CA VAL A 11 15.26 -6.43 -15.82
C VAL A 11 14.39 -5.46 -16.61
N ASN A 12 13.20 -5.92 -17.02
CA ASN A 12 12.31 -5.15 -17.88
C ASN A 12 12.08 -3.75 -17.25
N PRO A 13 12.29 -2.64 -18.00
CA PRO A 13 12.13 -1.29 -17.49
C PRO A 13 10.78 -1.04 -16.79
N LEU A 14 9.70 -1.66 -17.27
CA LEU A 14 8.38 -1.57 -16.65
C LEU A 14 8.36 -2.26 -15.28
N THR A 15 9.00 -3.41 -15.14
CA THR A 15 9.14 -4.12 -13.85
C THR A 15 9.94 -3.29 -12.85
N LEU A 16 11.02 -2.65 -13.29
CA LEU A 16 11.80 -1.75 -12.44
C LEU A 16 10.98 -0.55 -11.97
N LEU A 17 10.22 0.07 -12.88
CA LEU A 17 9.32 1.18 -12.54
C LEU A 17 8.25 0.73 -11.52
N THR A 18 7.63 -0.44 -11.71
CA THR A 18 6.67 -1.00 -10.75
C THR A 18 7.31 -1.21 -9.38
N LEU A 19 8.47 -1.86 -9.31
CA LEU A 19 9.19 -2.10 -8.06
C LEU A 19 9.58 -0.80 -7.35
N GLN A 20 10.01 0.22 -8.11
CA GLN A 20 10.34 1.54 -7.57
C GLN A 20 9.11 2.22 -6.97
N ARG A 21 7.93 2.12 -7.62
CA ARG A 21 6.68 2.66 -7.07
C ARG A 21 6.26 1.92 -5.80
N GLU A 22 6.29 0.60 -5.85
CA GLU A 22 5.92 -0.26 -4.72
C GLU A 22 6.79 0.02 -3.49
N VAL A 23 8.12 0.02 -3.62
CA VAL A 23 9.03 0.24 -2.48
C VAL A 23 8.88 1.65 -1.88
N CYS A 24 8.58 2.66 -2.72
CA CYS A 24 8.31 4.02 -2.25
C CYS A 24 6.97 4.14 -1.51
N SER A 25 6.03 3.22 -1.75
CA SER A 25 4.79 3.12 -0.98
C SER A 25 5.08 2.41 0.35
N SER A 26 5.48 1.14 0.28
CA SER A 26 5.96 0.39 1.43
C SER A 26 6.87 -0.76 0.99
N SER A 27 7.82 -1.15 1.84
CA SER A 27 8.65 -2.33 1.58
C SER A 27 7.81 -3.60 1.37
N PHE A 28 6.63 -3.67 1.99
CA PHE A 28 5.65 -4.75 1.83
C PHE A 28 4.97 -4.75 0.46
N ALA A 29 4.78 -3.59 -0.19
CA ALA A 29 4.17 -3.54 -1.51
C ALA A 29 5.02 -4.24 -2.57
N ALA A 30 6.35 -4.16 -2.47
CA ALA A 30 7.25 -4.81 -3.40
C ALA A 30 7.30 -6.35 -3.22
N ALA A 31 6.92 -6.86 -2.04
CA ALA A 31 7.08 -8.28 -1.69
C ALA A 31 6.33 -9.22 -2.64
N THR A 32 5.13 -8.82 -3.09
CA THR A 32 4.34 -9.65 -4.02
C THR A 32 5.01 -9.74 -5.38
N THR A 33 5.51 -8.62 -5.90
CA THR A 33 6.19 -8.57 -7.20
C THR A 33 7.53 -9.30 -7.13
N LEU A 34 8.30 -9.11 -6.06
CA LEU A 34 9.55 -9.86 -5.81
C LEU A 34 9.30 -11.38 -5.74
N CYS A 35 8.27 -11.84 -5.02
CA CYS A 35 7.93 -13.26 -4.96
C CYS A 35 7.59 -13.85 -6.34
N LYS A 36 6.83 -13.12 -7.16
CA LYS A 36 6.52 -13.55 -8.53
C LYS A 36 7.76 -13.58 -9.44
N LEU A 37 8.70 -12.67 -9.22
CA LEU A 37 9.97 -12.64 -9.95
C LEU A 37 10.87 -13.80 -9.53
N SER A 38 10.97 -14.12 -8.23
CA SER A 38 11.80 -15.23 -7.77
C SER A 38 11.33 -16.58 -8.31
N GLN A 39 10.02 -16.79 -8.46
CA GLN A 39 9.44 -18.00 -9.04
C GLN A 39 9.79 -18.20 -10.52
N LYS A 40 10.13 -17.13 -11.24
CA LYS A 40 10.45 -17.15 -12.67
C LYS A 40 11.95 -17.00 -12.96
N ALA A 41 12.74 -16.68 -11.94
CA ALA A 41 14.15 -16.39 -12.06
C ALA A 41 15.01 -17.67 -12.03
N GLY A 42 16.24 -17.57 -12.53
CA GLY A 42 17.24 -18.61 -12.31
C GLY A 42 17.61 -18.72 -10.83
N GLU A 43 18.19 -19.85 -10.41
CA GLU A 43 18.50 -20.14 -9.00
C GLU A 43 19.32 -19.03 -8.32
N GLU A 44 20.40 -18.55 -8.96
CA GLU A 44 21.22 -17.45 -8.44
C GLU A 44 20.46 -16.11 -8.29
N GLU A 45 19.51 -15.83 -9.19
CA GLU A 45 18.71 -14.61 -9.18
C GLU A 45 17.59 -14.70 -8.13
N ALA A 46 16.97 -15.88 -7.99
CA ALA A 46 15.97 -16.15 -6.98
C ALA A 46 16.53 -15.93 -5.56
N VAL A 47 17.76 -16.40 -5.28
CA VAL A 47 18.45 -16.17 -4.00
C VAL A 47 18.61 -14.67 -3.71
N LYS A 48 19.01 -13.87 -4.72
CA LYS A 48 19.13 -12.42 -4.56
C LYS A 48 17.77 -11.77 -4.28
N ILE A 49 16.73 -12.17 -5.00
CA ILE A 49 15.38 -11.62 -4.79
C ILE A 49 14.86 -11.95 -3.39
N LEU A 50 15.08 -13.17 -2.89
CA LEU A 50 14.73 -13.55 -1.53
C LEU A 50 15.47 -12.72 -0.48
N SER A 51 16.76 -12.44 -0.68
CA SER A 51 17.53 -11.56 0.22
C SER A 51 16.99 -10.12 0.24
N LEU A 52 16.50 -9.61 -0.90
CA LEU A 52 15.84 -8.29 -0.97
C LEU A 52 14.50 -8.29 -0.23
N MET A 53 13.74 -9.38 -0.32
CA MET A 53 12.48 -9.52 0.43
C MET A 53 12.73 -9.55 1.94
N GLU A 54 13.76 -10.26 2.39
CA GLU A 54 14.16 -10.32 3.80
C GLU A 54 14.63 -8.94 4.31
N LEU A 55 15.49 -8.27 3.53
CA LEU A 55 15.90 -6.89 3.82
C LEU A 55 14.69 -5.96 3.93
N GLY A 56 13.76 -6.03 2.98
CA GLY A 56 12.53 -5.22 3.00
C GLY A 56 11.62 -5.52 4.19
N GLY A 57 11.54 -6.78 4.61
CA GLY A 57 10.79 -7.21 5.79
C GLY A 57 11.42 -6.77 7.12
N SER A 58 12.74 -6.55 7.14
CA SER A 58 13.46 -6.05 8.32
C SER A 58 13.28 -4.55 8.57
N LEU A 59 12.79 -3.79 7.57
CA LEU A 59 12.56 -2.36 7.69
C LEU A 59 11.40 -2.08 8.65
N GLN A 60 11.73 -1.57 9.83
CA GLN A 60 10.76 -1.23 10.88
C GLN A 60 10.13 0.16 10.66
N GLU A 61 10.83 1.05 9.96
CA GLU A 61 10.46 2.45 9.80
C GLU A 61 10.08 2.79 8.37
N ASN A 62 8.97 3.51 8.21
CA ASN A 62 8.56 4.11 6.96
C ASN A 62 8.25 5.59 7.25
N THR A 63 9.02 6.49 6.63
CA THR A 63 8.92 7.94 6.88
C THR A 63 7.53 8.49 6.55
N LYS A 64 6.88 7.99 5.49
CA LYS A 64 5.49 8.38 5.16
C LYS A 64 4.53 7.97 6.27
N MET A 65 4.69 6.76 6.80
CA MET A 65 3.85 6.27 7.90
C MET A 65 4.09 7.05 9.19
N ASN A 66 5.33 7.47 9.48
CA ASN A 66 5.62 8.34 10.62
C ASN A 66 4.91 9.70 10.49
N LEU A 67 4.84 10.26 9.28
CA LEU A 67 4.10 11.50 9.03
C LEU A 67 2.58 11.30 9.14
N VAL A 68 2.05 10.17 8.68
CA VAL A 68 0.63 9.81 8.90
C VAL A 68 0.33 9.76 10.40
N ASP A 69 1.19 9.12 11.19
CA ASP A 69 1.06 9.04 12.64
C ASP A 69 1.03 10.45 13.29
N GLU A 70 1.90 11.36 12.85
CA GLU A 70 1.96 12.76 13.29
C GLU A 70 0.68 13.52 12.93
N ILE A 71 0.27 13.47 11.66
CA ILE A 71 -0.95 14.12 11.16
C ILE A 71 -2.18 13.64 11.94
N LEU A 72 -2.32 12.33 12.14
CA LEU A 72 -3.44 11.78 12.89
C LEU A 72 -3.43 12.30 14.34
N THR A 73 -2.26 12.38 14.97
CA THR A 73 -2.14 12.93 16.34
C THR A 73 -2.64 14.38 16.40
N HIS A 74 -2.27 15.23 15.43
CA HIS A 74 -2.74 16.61 15.37
C HIS A 74 -4.24 16.75 15.11
N LEU A 75 -4.82 15.85 14.30
CA LEU A 75 -6.24 15.88 13.94
C LEU A 75 -7.18 15.34 15.03
N GLY A 76 -6.67 14.82 16.15
CA GLY A 76 -7.48 14.44 17.31
C GLY A 76 -8.49 13.33 17.01
N GLU A 77 -9.78 13.66 16.90
CA GLU A 77 -10.89 12.72 16.61
C GLU A 77 -11.52 12.94 15.22
N GLU A 78 -10.94 13.80 14.39
CA GLU A 78 -11.48 14.08 13.06
C GLU A 78 -11.46 12.83 12.16
N LYS A 79 -12.45 12.76 11.26
CA LYS A 79 -12.53 11.72 10.24
C LYS A 79 -11.46 11.98 9.19
N VAL A 80 -10.68 10.94 8.89
CA VAL A 80 -9.58 10.99 7.91
C VAL A 80 -9.73 9.83 6.93
N ILE A 81 -9.54 10.13 5.65
CA ILE A 81 -9.40 9.12 4.60
C ILE A 81 -7.94 9.08 4.17
N ILE A 82 -7.39 7.88 4.05
CA ILE A 82 -6.04 7.63 3.55
C ILE A 82 -6.17 6.85 2.25
N PHE A 83 -5.72 7.42 1.13
CA PHE A 83 -5.65 6.74 -0.15
C PHE A 83 -4.26 6.14 -0.38
N THR A 84 -4.21 4.94 -0.90
CA THR A 84 -2.99 4.27 -1.38
C THR A 84 -3.29 3.48 -2.64
N GLU A 85 -2.29 3.33 -3.51
CA GLU A 85 -2.44 2.53 -4.73
C GLU A 85 -2.43 1.03 -4.41
N PHE A 86 -1.66 0.61 -3.40
CA PHE A 86 -1.32 -0.80 -3.18
C PHE A 86 -2.08 -1.40 -2.01
N LEU A 87 -2.74 -2.54 -2.24
CA LEU A 87 -3.42 -3.33 -1.19
C LEU A 87 -2.47 -3.72 -0.04
N ALA A 88 -1.23 -4.08 -0.36
CA ALA A 88 -0.22 -4.40 0.65
C ALA A 88 0.09 -3.19 1.56
N THR A 89 0.13 -1.98 0.99
CA THR A 89 0.30 -0.74 1.76
C THR A 89 -0.94 -0.44 2.60
N GLN A 90 -2.15 -0.66 2.09
CA GLN A 90 -3.38 -0.53 2.88
C GLN A 90 -3.34 -1.43 4.12
N GLN A 91 -2.96 -2.71 3.93
CA GLN A 91 -2.83 -3.67 5.02
C GLN A 91 -1.74 -3.27 6.02
N TYR A 92 -0.60 -2.78 5.53
CA TYR A 92 0.47 -2.25 6.36
C TYR A 92 0.03 -1.08 7.24
N ILE A 93 -0.63 -0.07 6.65
CA ILE A 93 -1.17 1.09 7.38
C ILE A 93 -2.18 0.63 8.42
N HIS A 94 -3.12 -0.25 8.04
CA HIS A 94 -4.12 -0.80 8.96
C HIS A 94 -3.48 -1.52 10.15
N ALA A 95 -2.47 -2.36 9.91
CA ALA A 95 -1.74 -3.06 10.97
C ALA A 95 -0.93 -2.11 11.87
N ARG A 96 -0.34 -1.05 11.31
CA ARG A 96 0.34 0.00 12.07
C ARG A 96 -0.62 0.75 13.00
N LEU A 97 -1.76 1.20 12.49
CA LEU A 97 -2.77 1.91 13.28
C LEU A 97 -3.37 1.03 14.38
N LYS A 98 -3.66 -0.24 14.06
CA LYS A 98 -4.15 -1.21 15.05
C LYS A 98 -3.18 -1.39 16.22
N ARG A 99 -1.86 -1.46 15.95
CA ARG A 99 -0.83 -1.56 17.01
C ARG A 99 -0.77 -0.32 17.92
N LYS A 100 -1.17 0.84 17.41
CA LYS A 100 -1.26 2.09 18.17
C LYS A 100 -2.63 2.29 18.84
N GLY A 101 -3.52 1.29 18.75
CA GLY A 101 -4.86 1.37 19.31
C GLY A 101 -5.81 2.30 18.55
N ILE A 102 -5.52 2.62 17.30
CA ILE A 102 -6.37 3.46 16.43
C ILE A 102 -7.20 2.55 15.53
N PRO A 103 -8.52 2.40 15.76
CA PRO A 103 -9.38 1.60 14.90
C PRO A 103 -9.53 2.26 13.53
N ALA A 104 -9.24 1.50 12.48
CA ALA A 104 -9.37 1.93 11.09
C ALA A 104 -10.21 0.91 10.31
N LEU A 105 -10.88 1.37 9.26
CA LEU A 105 -11.59 0.53 8.30
C LEU A 105 -10.82 0.47 6.99
N THR A 106 -10.85 -0.67 6.32
CA THR A 106 -10.29 -0.83 4.97
C THR A 106 -11.42 -0.78 3.93
N PHE A 107 -11.12 -0.20 2.78
CA PHE A 107 -12.06 -0.05 1.68
C PHE A 107 -11.36 -0.25 0.34
N ASP A 108 -11.74 -1.28 -0.41
CA ASP A 108 -11.03 -1.65 -1.64
C ASP A 108 -11.97 -2.28 -2.68
N GLY A 109 -11.45 -2.43 -3.90
CA GLY A 109 -12.19 -2.93 -5.05
C GLY A 109 -12.69 -4.38 -4.92
N SER A 110 -12.14 -5.19 -4.01
CA SER A 110 -12.57 -6.58 -3.82
C SER A 110 -13.86 -6.72 -3.01
N MET A 111 -14.32 -5.64 -2.37
CA MET A 111 -15.52 -5.66 -1.53
C MET A 111 -16.81 -5.70 -2.37
N SER A 112 -17.77 -6.53 -1.95
CA SER A 112 -19.13 -6.49 -2.50
C SER A 112 -19.82 -5.16 -2.19
N ALA A 113 -20.80 -4.78 -3.01
CA ALA A 113 -21.58 -3.55 -2.83
C ALA A 113 -22.14 -3.43 -1.40
N SER A 114 -22.78 -4.48 -0.88
CA SER A 114 -23.33 -4.49 0.48
C SER A 114 -22.27 -4.28 1.56
N LYS A 115 -21.06 -4.82 1.36
CA LYS A 115 -19.94 -4.64 2.29
C LYS A 115 -19.39 -3.22 2.21
N LYS A 116 -19.34 -2.63 1.02
CA LYS A 116 -18.95 -1.22 0.81
C LYS A 116 -19.93 -0.29 1.54
N ASP A 117 -21.23 -0.47 1.33
CA ASP A 117 -22.28 0.33 1.98
C ASP A 117 -22.24 0.22 3.51
N PHE A 118 -22.08 -1.01 4.03
CA PHE A 118 -21.94 -1.25 5.45
C PHE A 118 -20.71 -0.53 6.02
N THR A 119 -19.57 -0.64 5.36
CA THR A 119 -18.30 -0.06 5.81
C THR A 119 -18.36 1.47 5.81
N LEU A 120 -18.91 2.08 4.76
CA LEU A 120 -19.12 3.52 4.70
C LEU A 120 -20.12 4.01 5.73
N GLY A 121 -21.21 3.27 5.92
CA GLY A 121 -22.20 3.55 6.96
C GLY A 121 -21.58 3.52 8.36
N ARG A 122 -20.71 2.53 8.62
CA ARG A 122 -19.96 2.42 9.87
C ARG A 122 -18.97 3.57 10.03
N PHE A 123 -18.16 3.84 9.01
CA PHE A 123 -17.21 4.96 9.02
C PHE A 123 -17.91 6.30 9.29
N ARG A 124 -19.10 6.52 8.73
CA ARG A 124 -19.88 7.75 8.91
C ARG A 124 -20.50 7.90 10.30
N ARG A 125 -21.00 6.81 10.90
CA ARG A 125 -21.82 6.87 12.12
C ARG A 125 -21.09 6.51 13.41
N ASP A 126 -20.06 5.66 13.32
CA ASP A 126 -19.34 5.16 14.49
C ASP A 126 -18.13 6.06 14.78
N PRO A 127 -18.12 6.81 15.91
CA PRO A 127 -17.02 7.69 16.25
C PRO A 127 -15.72 6.92 16.51
N ALA A 128 -15.78 5.63 16.89
CA ALA A 128 -14.58 4.83 17.16
C ALA A 128 -13.73 4.58 15.90
N TYR A 129 -14.34 4.62 14.70
CA TYR A 129 -13.64 4.40 13.43
C TYR A 129 -13.36 5.71 12.73
N ARG A 130 -12.37 6.46 13.18
CA ARG A 130 -12.06 7.77 12.59
C ARG A 130 -11.18 7.72 11.34
N VAL A 131 -10.58 6.57 11.01
CA VAL A 131 -9.73 6.41 9.81
C VAL A 131 -10.36 5.41 8.83
N LEU A 132 -10.45 5.81 7.56
CA LEU A 132 -10.77 4.94 6.43
C LEU A 132 -9.57 4.84 5.50
N ILE A 133 -9.09 3.64 5.19
CA ILE A 133 -7.95 3.41 4.31
C ILE A 133 -8.49 2.83 3.00
N CYS A 134 -8.39 3.60 1.92
CA CYS A 134 -8.95 3.29 0.61
C CYS A 134 -7.86 2.92 -0.38
N THR A 135 -8.11 1.91 -1.22
CA THR A 135 -7.39 1.84 -2.51
C THR A 135 -8.04 2.79 -3.51
N GLU A 136 -7.27 3.30 -4.48
CA GLU A 136 -7.81 4.17 -5.54
C GLU A 136 -9.02 3.54 -6.25
N SER A 137 -8.89 2.28 -6.67
CA SER A 137 -9.98 1.48 -7.27
C SER A 137 -11.16 1.20 -6.33
N GLY A 138 -10.95 1.34 -5.02
CA GLY A 138 -12.00 1.16 -4.03
C GLY A 138 -12.94 2.36 -3.99
N GLY A 139 -12.36 3.57 -3.96
CA GLY A 139 -13.04 4.84 -3.68
C GLY A 139 -13.76 5.51 -4.86
N GLU A 140 -13.60 5.01 -6.07
CA GLU A 140 -14.30 5.54 -7.25
C GLU A 140 -15.83 5.52 -7.05
N GLY A 141 -16.48 6.65 -7.36
CA GLY A 141 -17.95 6.80 -7.28
C GLY A 141 -18.52 6.89 -5.86
N VAL A 142 -17.69 6.99 -4.82
CA VAL A 142 -18.15 7.09 -3.42
C VAL A 142 -18.21 8.54 -2.95
N ASN A 143 -19.35 8.96 -2.39
CA ASN A 143 -19.47 10.26 -1.76
C ASN A 143 -18.91 10.25 -0.33
N LEU A 144 -17.78 10.92 -0.13
CA LEU A 144 -17.06 11.04 1.13
C LEU A 144 -17.07 12.46 1.73
N GLN A 145 -18.01 13.33 1.31
CA GLN A 145 -18.10 14.75 1.72
C GLN A 145 -18.24 15.01 3.23
N PHE A 146 -18.51 13.98 4.04
CA PHE A 146 -18.54 14.10 5.50
C PHE A 146 -17.14 14.04 6.15
N CYS A 147 -16.10 13.73 5.36
CA CYS A 147 -14.71 13.70 5.80
C CYS A 147 -14.01 15.01 5.44
N ARG A 148 -13.28 15.59 6.40
CA ARG A 148 -12.61 16.90 6.21
C ARG A 148 -11.15 16.77 5.80
N THR A 149 -10.54 15.62 6.05
CA THR A 149 -9.13 15.39 5.72
C THR A 149 -8.98 14.17 4.83
N MET A 150 -8.15 14.36 3.80
CA MET A 150 -7.70 13.31 2.90
C MET A 150 -6.17 13.28 2.87
N ILE A 151 -5.60 12.10 3.01
CA ILE A 151 -4.16 11.85 2.91
C ILE A 151 -3.95 10.95 1.69
N ASN A 152 -3.31 11.48 0.65
CA ASN A 152 -2.82 10.67 -0.46
C ASN A 152 -1.45 10.13 -0.11
N TYR A 153 -1.39 8.87 0.34
CA TYR A 153 -0.17 8.20 0.77
C TYR A 153 0.76 7.90 -0.42
N ASP A 154 0.14 7.57 -1.55
CA ASP A 154 0.76 7.49 -2.87
C ASP A 154 0.06 8.50 -3.76
N LEU A 155 0.83 9.22 -4.58
CA LEU A 155 0.25 10.18 -5.52
C LEU A 155 -0.32 9.44 -6.72
N PRO A 156 -1.56 9.74 -7.15
CA PRO A 156 -2.12 9.17 -8.37
C PRO A 156 -1.26 9.59 -9.56
N TRP A 157 -1.04 8.66 -10.49
CA TRP A 157 -0.19 8.89 -11.67
C TRP A 157 -0.83 9.89 -12.65
N ASN A 158 -2.15 10.09 -12.56
CA ASN A 158 -2.90 11.05 -13.35
C ASN A 158 -3.62 12.04 -12.41
N PRO A 159 -3.35 13.35 -12.50
CA PRO A 159 -4.03 14.39 -11.72
C PRO A 159 -5.53 14.52 -12.02
#